data_AF-A0A7K8WBH7-F1
#
_entry.id   AF-A0A7K8WBH7-F1
#
_cell.length_a   1.000
_cell.length_b   1.000
_cell.length_c   1.000
_cell.angle_alpha   90.00
_cell.angle_beta   90.00
_cell.angle_gamma   90.00
#
_symmetry.space_group_name_H-M   'P 1'
#
loop_
_entity.id
_entity.type
_entity.pdbx_description
1 polymer ?
#
loop_
_entity_poly.entity_id
_entity_poly.type
_entity_poly.pdbx_seq_one_letter_code
_entity_poly.pdbx_strand_id
1 'polypeptide(L)' 'LPAGLLWCPGAVASHPPDCSRYSFGGCPRDFNPVCGTDGETYGNECVLCLSNR' A
#
# COMPACT_ATOMS: atom_id res chain seq x y z
N LEU A 1 25.90 3.64 3.60
CA LEU A 1 24.47 3.96 3.35
C LEU A 1 23.88 2.71 2.69
N PRO A 2 23.12 1.85 3.38
CA PRO A 2 22.64 0.65 2.72
C PRO A 2 21.52 1.07 1.77
N ALA A 3 21.82 1.05 0.48
CA ALA A 3 20.85 1.06 -0.59
C ALA A 3 20.06 -0.25 -0.51
N GLY A 4 18.74 -0.20 -0.34
CA GLY A 4 17.89 -1.38 -0.55
C GLY A 4 16.75 -1.64 0.45
N LEU A 5 16.55 -0.81 1.47
CA LEU A 5 15.32 -0.86 2.27
C LEU A 5 14.38 0.21 1.74
N LEU A 6 13.23 -0.19 1.19
CA LEU A 6 12.11 0.72 0.97
C LEU A 6 11.80 1.40 2.32
N TRP A 7 12.17 2.67 2.45
CA TRP A 7 12.06 3.42 3.70
C TRP A 7 10.60 3.85 3.86
N CYS A 8 9.74 2.91 4.25
CA CYS A 8 8.35 3.18 4.65
C CYS A 8 8.20 3.00 6.19
N PRO A 9 8.69 3.94 7.00
CA PRO A 9 8.61 3.84 8.45
C PRO A 9 7.14 3.87 8.88
N GLY A 10 6.70 2.79 9.52
CA GLY A 10 5.33 2.66 10.01
C GLY A 10 4.34 2.01 9.04
N ALA A 11 4.79 1.57 7.85
CA ALA A 11 3.95 0.82 6.93
C ALA A 11 4.30 -0.68 6.97
N VAL A 12 3.29 -1.54 6.99
CA VAL A 12 3.53 -3.00 6.99
C VAL A 12 3.76 -3.44 5.55
N ALA A 13 4.87 -4.13 5.29
CA ALA A 13 5.06 -4.92 4.07
C ALA A 13 4.23 -6.21 4.22
N SER A 14 2.92 -6.08 4.07
CA SER A 14 2.03 -7.24 4.10
C SER A 14 2.17 -8.04 2.80
N HIS A 15 1.71 -9.29 2.86
CA HIS A 15 1.42 -10.14 1.70
C HIS A 15 0.87 -9.33 0.51
N PRO A 16 1.12 -9.73 -0.76
CA PRO A 16 0.62 -9.01 -1.92
C PRO A 16 -0.85 -8.59 -1.74
N PRO A 17 -1.17 -7.29 -1.92
CA PRO A 17 -2.49 -6.77 -1.64
C PRO A 17 -3.51 -7.39 -2.61
N ASP A 18 -4.66 -7.81 -2.09
CA ASP A 18 -5.73 -8.37 -2.92
C ASP A 18 -6.59 -7.25 -3.51
N CYS A 19 -6.12 -6.68 -4.62
CA CYS A 19 -6.83 -5.62 -5.31
C CYS A 19 -8.21 -6.04 -5.85
N SER A 20 -8.48 -7.36 -5.94
CA SER A 20 -9.79 -7.88 -6.34
C SER A 20 -10.88 -7.56 -5.30
N ARG A 21 -10.48 -7.33 -4.04
CA ARG A 21 -11.38 -6.91 -2.95
C ARG A 21 -11.91 -5.50 -3.12
N TYR A 22 -11.22 -4.66 -3.89
CA TYR A 22 -11.48 -3.22 -4.03
C TYR A 22 -12.23 -2.84 -5.30
N SER A 23 -13.05 -3.75 -5.83
CA SER A 23 -13.80 -3.58 -7.08
C SER A 23 -15.02 -2.64 -6.98
N PHE A 24 -15.44 -2.23 -5.78
CA PHE A 24 -16.72 -1.51 -5.56
C PHE A 24 -16.61 0.03 -5.68
N GLY A 25 -15.76 0.55 -6.57
CA GLY A 25 -15.74 1.98 -6.93
C GLY A 25 -15.33 2.96 -5.81
N GLY A 26 -14.79 2.46 -4.69
CA GLY A 26 -14.34 3.31 -3.59
C GLY A 26 -13.49 2.56 -2.57
N CYS A 27 -12.64 3.31 -1.88
CA CYS A 27 -11.82 2.80 -0.79
C CYS A 27 -12.41 3.13 0.58
N PRO A 28 -12.28 2.22 1.56
CA PRO A 28 -12.52 2.56 2.96
C PRO A 28 -11.58 3.69 3.39
N ARG A 29 -12.01 4.45 4.40
CA ARG A 29 -11.23 5.56 4.98
C ARG A 29 -10.40 5.13 6.18
N ASP A 30 -10.29 3.82 6.41
CA ASP A 30 -9.42 3.25 7.43
C ASP A 30 -7.96 3.52 7.10
N PHE A 31 -7.20 3.91 8.12
CA PHE A 31 -5.77 4.19 8.01
C PHE A 31 -4.96 2.96 8.43
N ASN A 32 -4.57 2.17 7.44
CA ASN A 32 -3.77 0.95 7.59
C ASN A 32 -2.56 1.03 6.64
N PRO A 33 -1.50 1.76 7.02
CA PRO A 33 -0.42 2.11 6.11
C PRO A 33 0.30 0.88 5.55
N VAL A 34 0.46 0.83 4.23
CA VAL A 34 1.18 -0.23 3.50
C VAL A 34 2.28 0.38 2.64
N CYS A 35 3.40 -0.33 2.52
CA CYS A 35 4.50 0.09 1.67
C CYS A 35 4.34 -0.52 0.28
N GLY A 36 4.24 0.32 -0.75
CA GLY A 36 4.26 -0.13 -2.13
C GLY A 36 5.66 -0.54 -2.56
N THR A 37 5.78 -1.28 -3.66
CA THR A 37 7.08 -1.69 -4.23
C THR A 37 7.87 -0.53 -4.86
N ASP A 38 7.22 0.62 -5.01
CA ASP A 38 7.75 1.90 -5.46
C ASP A 38 8.46 2.70 -4.36
N GLY A 39 8.35 2.29 -3.10
CA GLY A 39 8.91 3.02 -1.96
C GLY A 39 7.92 4.01 -1.32
N GLU A 40 6.69 4.10 -1.81
CA GLU A 40 5.68 5.02 -1.30
C GLU A 40 4.83 4.35 -0.22
N THR A 41 4.43 5.14 0.80
CA THR A 41 3.50 4.68 1.84
C THR A 41 2.08 5.05 1.46
N TYR A 42 1.22 4.05 1.32
CA TYR A 42 -0.19 4.21 1.01
C TYR A 42 -1.03 4.13 2.28
N GLY A 43 -2.03 5.01 2.41
CA GLY A 43 -2.87 5.07 3.62
C GLY A 43 -3.67 3.78 3.90
N ASN A 44 -3.95 2.97 2.88
CA ASN A 44 -4.43 1.61 2.99
C ASN A 44 -4.17 0.81 1.70
N GLU A 45 -4.37 -0.51 1.77
CA GLU A 45 -4.20 -1.41 0.63
C GLU A 45 -5.11 -1.06 -0.57
N CYS A 46 -6.30 -0.49 -0.34
CA CYS A 46 -7.16 -0.04 -1.42
C CYS A 46 -6.55 1.15 -2.18
N VAL A 47 -6.03 2.14 -1.45
CA VAL A 47 -5.35 3.29 -2.07
C VAL A 47 -4.13 2.82 -2.87
N LEU A 48 -3.36 1.87 -2.34
CA LEU A 48 -2.26 1.24 -3.08
C LEU A 48 -2.75 0.60 -4.38
N CYS A 49 -3.83 -0.18 -4.32
CA CYS A 49 -4.43 -0.84 -5.49
C CYS A 49 -4.98 0.13 -6.53
N LEU A 50 -5.53 1.27 -6.11
CA LEU A 50 -5.97 2.33 -7.03
C LEU A 50 -4.80 3.10 -7.64
N SER A 51 -3.71 3.28 -6.90
CA SER A 51 -2.52 4.01 -7.37
C SER A 51 -1.63 3.18 -8.30
N ASN A 52 -1.59 1.86 -8.14
CA ASN A 52 -0.80 0.93 -8.97
C ASN A 52 -1.65 0.23 -10.07
N ARG A 53 -2.79 0.82 -10.45
CA ARG A 53 -3.63 0.35 -11.57
C ARG A 53 -3.14 0.90 -12.90
#